data_AF-A0A9D9L1U3-F1
#
_entry.id   AF-A0A9D9L1U3-F1
#
_cell.length_a   1.000
_cell.length_b   1.000
_cell.length_c   1.000
_cell.angle_alpha   90.00
_cell.angle_beta   90.00
_cell.angle_gamma   90.00
#
_symmetry.space_group_name_H-M   'P 1'
#
loop_
_entity.id
_entity.type
_entity.pdbx_description
1 polymer ?
#
loop_
_entity_poly.entity_id
_entity_poly.type
_entity_poly.pdbx_seq_one_letter_code
_entity_poly.pdbx_strand_id
1 'polypeptide(L)'
;MAYIEKRKNKKGEITSYRIRAYCGYDVHGKQMVRFRTWKPPENMSAKQAEKEVQRIAIAHLLSAPTIREAAVKAGMSESAIYKKLREYSFRKKLNQQRALLLEDVRVALQVQLLSAVKIMGDIAADEQVSAQIRLNACDAILKHASKITDRIEVDTCHQRTKEEELMLLDI
;
A
#
# COMPACT_ATOMS: atom_id res chain seq x y z
N MET A 1 -21.71 -4.12 -10.66
CA MET A 1 -20.83 -5.30 -10.47
C MET A 1 -20.24 -5.73 -11.80
N ALA A 2 -18.92 -5.89 -11.93
CA ALA A 2 -18.33 -6.35 -13.20
C ALA A 2 -18.57 -7.87 -13.39
N TYR A 3 -18.98 -8.25 -14.59
CA TYR A 3 -19.27 -9.65 -14.97
C TYR A 3 -18.25 -10.12 -16.00
N ILE A 4 -17.68 -11.32 -15.80
CA ILE A 4 -16.61 -11.87 -16.64
C ILE A 4 -17.15 -13.09 -17.38
N GLU A 5 -17.29 -12.99 -18.69
CA GLU A 5 -17.69 -14.10 -19.55
C GLU A 5 -16.44 -14.81 -20.11
N LYS A 6 -16.33 -16.11 -19.84
CA LYS A 6 -15.30 -16.97 -20.45
C LYS A 6 -15.74 -17.36 -21.86
N ARG A 7 -14.97 -17.04 -22.89
CA ARG A 7 -15.22 -17.49 -24.27
C ARG A 7 -14.35 -18.71 -24.57
N LYS A 8 -15.00 -19.82 -24.94
CA LYS A 8 -14.34 -21.08 -25.26
C LYS A 8 -14.30 -21.32 -26.77
N ASN A 9 -13.25 -21.98 -27.26
CA ASN A 9 -13.21 -22.49 -28.64
C ASN A 9 -14.00 -23.82 -28.75
N LYS A 10 -14.08 -24.39 -29.97
CA LYS A 10 -14.73 -25.70 -30.22
C LYS A 10 -14.07 -26.86 -29.46
N LYS A 11 -12.84 -26.69 -28.96
CA LYS A 11 -12.09 -27.68 -28.14
C LYS A 11 -12.28 -27.48 -26.63
N GLY A 12 -13.06 -26.48 -26.20
CA GLY A 12 -13.34 -26.19 -24.79
C GLY A 12 -12.31 -25.30 -24.09
N GLU A 13 -11.23 -24.88 -24.77
CA GLU A 13 -10.17 -24.04 -24.22
C GLU A 13 -10.62 -22.57 -24.16
N ILE A 14 -10.22 -21.86 -23.11
CA ILE A 14 -10.60 -20.46 -22.90
C ILE A 14 -9.69 -19.57 -23.75
N THR A 15 -10.24 -18.94 -24.78
CA THR A 15 -9.49 -18.13 -25.76
C THR A 15 -9.53 -16.63 -25.47
N SER A 16 -10.57 -16.16 -24.79
CA SER A 16 -10.68 -14.76 -24.41
C SER A 16 -11.64 -14.57 -23.24
N TYR A 17 -11.41 -13.50 -22.49
CA TYR A 17 -12.30 -13.06 -21.43
C TYR A 17 -13.01 -11.78 -21.88
N ARG A 18 -14.34 -11.78 -21.88
CA ARG A 18 -15.14 -10.58 -22.11
C ARG A 18 -15.50 -10.01 -20.74
N ILE A 19 -14.90 -8.87 -20.42
CA ILE A 19 -15.14 -8.16 -19.17
C ILE A 19 -16.23 -7.12 -19.45
N ARG A 20 -17.37 -7.29 -18.79
CA ARG A 20 -18.49 -6.34 -18.79
C ARG A 20 -18.40 -5.47 -17.55
N ALA A 21 -18.30 -4.16 -17.76
CA ALA A 21 -18.35 -3.18 -16.69
C ALA A 21 -19.53 -2.23 -16.92
N TYR A 22 -20.31 -2.02 -15.87
CA TYR A 22 -21.36 -1.00 -15.83
C TYR A 22 -20.71 0.34 -15.54
N CYS A 23 -20.94 1.32 -16.40
CA CYS A 23 -20.32 2.65 -16.30
C CYS A 23 -21.33 3.79 -16.07
N GLY A 24 -22.50 3.47 -15.50
CA GLY A 24 -23.53 4.45 -15.14
C GLY A 24 -24.78 4.38 -16.04
N TYR A 25 -25.55 5.45 -16.04
CA TYR A 25 -26.72 5.66 -16.90
C TYR A 25 -26.44 6.83 -17.85
N ASP A 26 -26.98 6.79 -19.06
CA ASP A 26 -26.93 7.91 -19.98
C ASP A 26 -27.93 9.01 -19.57
N VAL A 27 -27.93 10.14 -20.30
CA VAL A 27 -28.81 11.29 -20.04
C VAL A 27 -30.30 10.96 -20.14
N HIS A 28 -30.66 9.79 -20.67
CA HIS A 28 -32.02 9.29 -20.80
C HIS A 28 -32.33 8.16 -19.80
N GLY A 29 -31.45 7.91 -18.82
CA GLY A 29 -31.63 6.87 -17.81
C GLY A 29 -31.38 5.44 -18.29
N LYS A 30 -30.87 5.26 -19.52
CA LYS A 30 -30.54 3.94 -20.06
C LYS A 30 -29.15 3.52 -19.61
N GLN A 31 -29.04 2.29 -19.12
CA GLN A 31 -27.82 1.77 -18.51
C GLN A 31 -26.69 1.66 -19.54
N MET A 32 -25.58 2.36 -19.29
CA MET A 32 -24.39 2.31 -20.14
C MET A 32 -23.52 1.12 -19.77
N VAL A 33 -23.29 0.24 -20.74
CA VAL A 33 -22.43 -0.94 -20.60
C VAL A 33 -21.25 -0.82 -21.55
N ARG A 34 -20.03 -0.92 -21.01
CA ARG A 34 -18.81 -1.01 -21.82
C ARG A 34 -18.26 -2.43 -21.79
N PHE A 35 -17.76 -2.85 -22.95
CA PHE A 35 -17.15 -4.15 -23.16
C PHE A 35 -15.66 -3.97 -23.42
N ARG A 36 -14.83 -4.80 -22.78
CA ARG A 36 -13.43 -4.96 -23.18
C ARG A 36 -13.14 -6.45 -23.32
N THR A 37 -12.57 -6.82 -24.47
CA THR A 37 -12.09 -8.18 -24.71
C THR A 37 -10.62 -8.21 -24.35
N TRP A 38 -10.25 -9.04 -23.38
CA TRP A 38 -8.86 -9.29 -23.05
C TRP A 38 -8.48 -10.69 -23.55
N LYS A 39 -7.47 -10.72 -24.43
CA LYS A 39 -6.84 -11.96 -24.89
C LYS A 39 -5.56 -12.14 -24.07
N PRO A 40 -5.43 -13.22 -23.28
CA PRO A 40 -4.14 -13.56 -22.67
C PRO A 40 -3.11 -13.76 -23.79
N PRO A 41 -1.86 -13.27 -23.65
CA PRO A 41 -0.75 -13.66 -24.53
C PRO A 41 -0.58 -15.19 -24.51
N GLU A 42 -0.24 -15.78 -25.66
CA GLU A 42 -0.34 -17.22 -25.98
C GLU A 42 0.30 -18.21 -24.99
N ASN A 43 1.12 -17.77 -24.03
CA ASN A 43 1.86 -18.63 -23.09
C ASN A 43 1.68 -18.31 -21.58
N MET A 44 0.67 -17.54 -21.16
CA MET A 44 0.43 -17.29 -19.72
C MET A 44 -0.70 -18.13 -19.12
N SER A 45 -0.40 -18.80 -18.01
CA SER A 45 -1.42 -19.38 -17.11
C SER A 45 -2.28 -18.29 -16.47
N ALA A 46 -3.52 -18.63 -16.10
CA ALA A 46 -4.43 -17.70 -15.43
C ALA A 46 -3.84 -17.07 -14.15
N LYS A 47 -3.03 -17.84 -13.40
CA LYS A 47 -2.34 -17.39 -12.18
C LYS A 47 -1.26 -16.35 -12.49
N GLN A 48 -0.52 -16.50 -13.59
CA GLN A 48 0.49 -15.53 -14.02
C GLN A 48 -0.16 -14.22 -14.48
N ALA A 49 -1.26 -14.31 -15.23
CA ALA A 49 -2.03 -13.13 -15.64
C ALA A 49 -2.55 -12.33 -14.44
N GLU A 50 -3.10 -13.01 -13.42
CA GLU A 50 -3.56 -12.35 -12.20
C GLU A 50 -2.41 -11.66 -11.45
N LYS A 51 -1.26 -12.33 -11.32
CA LYS A 51 -0.07 -11.75 -10.67
C LYS A 51 0.42 -10.51 -11.41
N GLU A 52 0.38 -10.52 -12.74
CA GLU A 52 0.79 -9.39 -13.56
C GLU A 52 -0.18 -8.20 -13.43
N VAL A 53 -1.49 -8.45 -13.45
CA VAL A 53 -2.50 -7.41 -13.19
C VAL A 53 -2.30 -6.79 -11.81
N GLN A 54 -2.02 -7.59 -10.78
CA GLN A 54 -1.72 -7.08 -9.45
C GLN A 54 -0.45 -6.23 -9.42
N ARG A 55 0.62 -6.67 -10.11
CA ARG A 55 1.88 -5.93 -10.21
C ARG A 55 1.67 -4.56 -10.83
N ILE A 56 0.99 -4.50 -11.97
CA ILE A 56 0.68 -3.26 -12.70
C ILE A 56 -0.17 -2.32 -11.84
N ALA A 57 -1.21 -2.84 -11.19
CA ALA A 57 -2.06 -2.04 -10.32
C ALA A 57 -1.27 -1.41 -9.16
N ILE A 58 -0.39 -2.19 -8.50
CA ILE A 58 0.47 -1.68 -7.41
C ILE A 58 1.42 -0.61 -7.94
N ALA A 59 2.14 -0.86 -9.03
CA ALA A 59 3.11 0.09 -9.59
C ALA A 59 2.49 1.47 -9.88
N HIS A 60 1.28 1.48 -10.45
CA HIS A 60 0.57 2.74 -10.73
C HIS A 60 -0.04 3.38 -9.48
N LEU A 61 -0.45 2.61 -8.48
CA LEU A 61 -0.92 3.15 -7.19
C LEU A 61 0.19 3.75 -6.33
N LEU A 62 1.44 3.40 -6.59
CA LEU A 62 2.61 3.97 -5.92
C LEU A 62 3.07 5.29 -6.56
N SER A 63 2.89 5.42 -7.88
CA SER A 63 3.42 6.55 -8.66
C SER A 63 2.37 7.61 -9.00
N ALA A 64 1.08 7.25 -9.05
CA ALA A 64 0.03 8.19 -9.40
C ALA A 64 -0.49 8.97 -8.16
N PRO A 65 -0.81 10.26 -8.30
CA PRO A 65 -1.35 11.09 -7.22
C PRO A 65 -2.79 10.72 -6.84
N THR A 66 -3.54 10.07 -7.73
CA THR A 66 -4.94 9.70 -7.48
C THR A 66 -5.24 8.26 -7.91
N ILE A 67 -6.25 7.65 -7.27
CA ILE A 67 -6.75 6.30 -7.63
C ILE A 67 -7.26 6.28 -9.07
N ARG A 68 -7.93 7.36 -9.52
CA ARG A 68 -8.45 7.49 -10.88
C ARG A 68 -7.33 7.43 -11.91
N GLU A 69 -6.26 8.20 -11.72
CA GLU A 69 -5.12 8.18 -12.62
C GLU A 69 -4.40 6.83 -12.59
N ALA A 70 -4.22 6.24 -11.40
CA ALA A 70 -3.67 4.89 -11.27
C ALA A 70 -4.50 3.84 -12.04
N ALA A 71 -5.83 3.92 -11.96
CA ALA A 71 -6.75 3.02 -12.63
C ALA A 71 -6.64 3.13 -14.16
N VAL A 72 -6.61 4.36 -14.69
CA VAL A 72 -6.42 4.62 -16.12
C VAL A 72 -5.09 4.04 -16.61
N LYS A 73 -3.98 4.33 -15.92
CA LYS A 73 -2.65 3.81 -16.28
C LYS A 73 -2.57 2.29 -16.18
N ALA A 74 -3.18 1.70 -15.16
CA ALA A 74 -3.26 0.25 -15.00
C ALA A 74 -4.24 -0.44 -15.98
N GLY A 75 -4.99 0.32 -16.79
CA GLY A 75 -6.00 -0.21 -17.70
C GLY A 75 -7.20 -0.87 -16.98
N MET A 76 -7.44 -0.48 -15.73
CA MET A 76 -8.50 -1.02 -14.86
C MET A 76 -9.60 0.01 -14.64
N SER A 77 -10.82 -0.44 -14.37
CA SER A 77 -11.86 0.46 -13.85
C SER A 77 -11.57 0.83 -12.39
N GLU A 78 -11.94 2.04 -11.98
CA GLU A 78 -11.81 2.49 -10.57
C GLU A 78 -12.48 1.52 -9.60
N SER A 79 -13.67 1.01 -9.94
CA SER A 79 -14.38 0.00 -9.13
C SER A 79 -13.57 -1.29 -8.92
N ALA A 80 -12.80 -1.72 -9.93
CA ALA A 80 -11.92 -2.88 -9.82
C ALA A 80 -10.72 -2.59 -8.89
N ILE A 81 -10.15 -1.38 -8.94
CA ILE A 81 -9.12 -0.94 -8.00
C ILE A 81 -9.68 -0.88 -6.58
N TYR A 82 -10.85 -0.28 -6.37
CA TYR A 82 -11.50 -0.26 -5.05
C TYR A 82 -11.81 -1.66 -4.53
N LYS A 83 -12.19 -2.61 -5.40
CA LYS A 83 -12.33 -4.02 -5.01
C LYS A 83 -11.00 -4.60 -4.54
N LYS A 84 -9.91 -4.37 -5.28
CA LYS A 84 -8.56 -4.81 -4.89
C LYS A 84 -8.09 -4.18 -3.58
N LEU A 85 -8.36 -2.90 -3.34
CA LEU A 85 -8.02 -2.22 -2.09
C LEU A 85 -8.75 -2.77 -0.84
N ARG A 86 -9.88 -3.47 -1.03
CA ARG A 86 -10.56 -4.21 0.04
C ARG A 86 -9.93 -5.58 0.31
N GLU A 87 -9.20 -6.15 -0.65
CA GLU A 87 -8.49 -7.41 -0.45
C GLU A 87 -7.30 -7.19 0.48
N TYR A 88 -7.27 -7.88 1.62
CA TYR A 88 -6.23 -7.73 2.65
C TYR A 88 -4.82 -7.96 2.08
N SER A 89 -4.64 -9.05 1.32
CA SER A 89 -3.34 -9.41 0.73
C SER A 89 -2.81 -8.33 -0.22
N PHE A 90 -3.68 -7.75 -1.04
CA PHE A 90 -3.32 -6.65 -1.94
C PHE A 90 -2.95 -5.38 -1.17
N ARG A 91 -3.77 -4.98 -0.18
CA ARG A 91 -3.50 -3.81 0.65
C ARG A 91 -2.22 -3.96 1.46
N LYS A 92 -1.97 -5.14 2.04
CA LYS A 92 -0.73 -5.46 2.76
C LYS A 92 0.47 -5.25 1.84
N LYS A 93 0.43 -5.80 0.63
CA LYS A 93 1.52 -5.67 -0.34
C LYS A 93 1.74 -4.23 -0.82
N LEU A 94 0.66 -3.50 -1.12
CA LEU A 94 0.75 -2.08 -1.48
C LEU A 94 1.37 -1.25 -0.34
N ASN A 95 0.93 -1.46 0.89
CA ASN A 95 1.46 -0.76 2.06
C ASN A 95 2.93 -1.11 2.34
N GLN A 96 3.34 -2.37 2.13
CA GLN A 96 4.74 -2.77 2.20
C GLN A 96 5.60 -2.01 1.17
N GLN A 97 5.15 -1.91 -0.08
CA GLN A 97 5.88 -1.17 -1.11
C GLN A 97 5.93 0.34 -0.81
N ARG A 98 4.85 0.90 -0.27
CA ARG A 98 4.85 2.30 0.22
C ARG A 98 5.86 2.51 1.34
N ALA A 99 5.97 1.57 2.28
CA ALA A 99 6.97 1.64 3.34
C ALA A 99 8.39 1.62 2.75
N LEU A 100 8.65 0.69 1.83
CA LEU A 100 9.95 0.58 1.15
C LEU A 100 10.36 1.87 0.42
N LEU A 101 9.43 2.51 -0.29
CA LEU A 101 9.69 3.79 -0.98
C LEU A 101 10.04 4.94 -0.02
N LEU A 102 9.61 4.84 1.24
CA LEU A 102 9.81 5.87 2.25
C LEU A 102 11.01 5.57 3.16
N GLU A 103 11.79 4.51 2.90
CA GLU A 103 12.92 4.15 3.79
C GLU A 103 14.02 5.21 3.80
N ASP A 104 14.41 5.77 2.64
CA ASP A 104 15.44 6.83 2.59
C ASP A 104 14.98 8.08 3.36
N VAL A 105 13.69 8.45 3.21
CA VAL A 105 13.09 9.57 3.95
C VAL A 105 13.04 9.28 5.44
N ARG A 106 12.72 8.04 5.84
CA ARG A 106 12.73 7.62 7.24
C ARG A 106 14.12 7.79 7.85
N VAL A 107 15.16 7.31 7.17
CA VAL A 107 16.55 7.42 7.65
C VAL A 107 16.95 8.88 7.79
N ALA A 108 16.66 9.72 6.78
CA ALA A 108 16.95 11.15 6.85
C ALA A 108 16.23 11.83 8.03
N LEU A 109 14.95 11.52 8.27
CA LEU A 109 14.19 12.05 9.40
C LEU A 109 14.74 11.57 10.75
N GLN A 110 15.21 10.33 10.86
CA GLN A 110 15.82 9.80 12.08
C GLN A 110 17.11 10.55 12.45
N VAL A 111 17.94 10.89 11.48
CA VAL A 111 19.16 11.69 11.70
C VAL A 111 18.79 13.08 12.24
N GLN A 112 17.81 13.74 11.64
CA GLN A 112 17.35 15.05 12.10
C GLN A 112 16.75 14.98 13.51
N LEU A 113 16.01 13.91 13.81
CA LEU A 113 15.45 13.67 15.13
C LEU A 113 16.55 13.54 16.20
N LEU A 114 17.63 12.81 15.92
CA LEU A 114 18.76 12.70 16.84
C LEU A 114 19.42 14.06 17.09
N SER A 115 19.60 14.87 16.04
CA SER A 115 20.13 16.23 16.18
C SER A 115 19.22 17.11 17.05
N ALA A 116 17.90 17.02 16.87
CA ALA A 116 16.94 17.77 17.68
C ALA A 116 16.98 17.34 19.15
N VAL A 117 17.06 16.04 19.44
CA VAL A 117 17.20 15.52 20.81
C VAL A 117 18.47 16.03 21.48
N LYS A 118 19.59 16.10 20.73
CA LYS A 118 20.84 16.66 21.24
C LYS A 118 20.68 18.13 21.63
N ILE A 119 20.11 18.95 20.74
CA ILE A 119 19.87 20.38 21.01
C ILE A 119 18.95 20.56 22.23
N MET A 120 17.90 19.75 22.36
CA MET A 120 17.04 19.80 23.55
C MET A 120 17.80 19.43 24.83
N GLY A 121 18.72 18.46 24.77
CA GLY A 121 19.61 18.11 25.88
C GLY A 121 20.54 19.26 26.27
N ASP A 122 21.14 19.93 25.29
CA ASP A 122 22.00 21.09 25.49
C ASP A 122 21.21 22.25 26.16
N ILE A 123 19.99 22.54 25.68
CA ILE A 123 19.09 23.54 26.29
C ILE A 123 18.72 23.15 27.73
N ALA A 124 18.41 21.87 27.97
CA ALA A 124 18.04 21.38 29.28
C ALA A 124 19.19 21.47 30.31
N ALA A 125 20.44 21.38 29.85
CA ALA A 125 21.64 21.49 30.68
C ALA A 125 22.14 22.92 30.88
N ASP A 126 21.69 23.89 30.05
CA ASP A 126 22.16 25.26 30.12
C ASP A 126 21.57 26.03 31.31
N GLU A 127 22.38 26.22 32.35
CA GLU A 127 21.97 26.93 33.57
C GLU A 127 21.57 28.40 33.33
N GLN A 128 22.01 29.01 32.22
CA GLN A 128 21.69 30.40 31.85
C GLN A 128 20.27 30.53 31.27
N VAL A 129 19.71 29.45 30.74
CA VAL A 129 18.35 29.42 30.20
C VAL A 129 17.34 29.33 31.35
N SER A 130 16.15 29.92 31.20
CA SER A 130 15.13 29.90 32.26
C SER A 130 14.70 28.47 32.61
N ALA A 131 14.43 28.22 33.90
CA ALA A 131 14.03 26.91 34.39
C ALA A 131 12.81 26.33 33.65
N GLN A 132 11.87 27.19 33.24
CA GLN A 132 10.69 26.76 32.47
C GLN A 132 11.06 26.26 31.07
N ILE A 133 11.98 26.93 30.35
CA ILE A 133 12.41 26.51 29.02
C ILE A 133 13.16 25.18 29.11
N ARG A 134 14.01 25.00 30.13
CA ARG A 134 14.67 23.71 30.41
C ARG A 134 13.67 22.60 30.70
N LEU A 135 12.69 22.87 31.56
CA LEU A 135 11.64 21.90 31.88
C LEU A 135 10.84 21.49 30.62
N ASN A 136 10.52 22.44 29.76
CA ASN A 136 9.83 22.17 28.49
C ASN A 136 10.69 21.31 27.55
N ALA A 137 12.01 21.54 27.49
CA ALA A 137 12.93 20.71 26.71
C ALA A 137 12.99 19.28 27.25
N CYS A 138 13.07 19.10 28.57
CA CYS A 138 13.00 17.80 29.22
C CYS A 138 11.67 17.07 28.93
N ASP A 139 10.52 17.75 29.07
CA ASP A 139 9.20 17.17 28.81
C ASP A 139 9.05 16.72 27.35
N ALA A 140 9.54 17.53 26.40
CA ALA A 140 9.56 17.17 24.99
C ALA A 140 10.40 15.90 24.73
N ILE A 141 11.59 15.80 25.34
CA ILE A 141 12.44 14.60 25.25
C ILE A 141 11.68 13.37 25.78
N LEU A 142 11.10 13.43 26.99
CA LEU A 142 10.39 12.30 27.60
C LEU A 142 9.19 11.84 26.78
N LYS A 143 8.39 12.80 26.28
CA LYS A 143 7.23 12.53 25.42
C LYS A 143 7.62 11.81 24.14
N HIS A 144 8.72 12.22 23.51
CA HIS A 144 9.21 11.57 22.29
C HIS A 144 9.89 10.23 22.58
N ALA A 145 10.60 10.10 23.70
CA ALA A 145 11.21 8.84 24.13
C ALA A 145 10.16 7.73 24.32
N SER A 146 9.09 8.01 25.08
CA SER A 146 7.98 7.05 25.28
C SER A 146 7.39 6.58 23.94
N LYS A 147 7.12 7.51 23.01
CA LYS A 147 6.54 7.17 21.70
C LYS A 147 7.47 6.37 20.80
N ILE A 148 8.78 6.53 20.93
CA ILE A 148 9.77 5.73 20.20
C ILE A 148 9.83 4.32 20.79
N THR A 149 9.83 4.19 22.12
CA THR A 149 9.79 2.90 22.81
C THR A 149 8.56 2.08 22.41
N ASP A 150 7.36 2.69 22.45
CA ASP A 150 6.11 2.01 22.05
C ASP A 150 6.19 1.46 20.62
N ARG A 151 6.86 2.18 19.70
CA ARG A 151 7.04 1.72 18.31
C ARG A 151 8.00 0.54 18.22
N ILE A 152 9.12 0.60 18.92
CA ILE A 152 10.11 -0.48 18.94
C ILE A 152 9.48 -1.77 19.48
N GLU A 153 8.68 -1.67 20.54
CA GLU A 153 7.98 -2.81 21.12
C GLU A 153 6.98 -3.45 20.14
N VAL A 154 6.18 -2.64 19.44
CA VAL A 154 5.25 -3.12 18.42
C VAL A 154 5.99 -3.78 17.25
N ASP A 155 7.07 -3.17 16.76
CA ASP A 155 7.86 -3.72 15.65
C ASP A 155 8.52 -5.04 16.05
N THR A 156 9.05 -5.13 17.27
CA THR A 156 9.65 -6.35 17.84
C THR A 156 8.60 -7.45 18.00
N CYS A 157 7.41 -7.11 18.51
CA CYS A 157 6.29 -8.04 18.59
C CYS A 157 5.90 -8.58 17.21
N HIS A 158 5.82 -7.71 16.20
CA HIS A 158 5.48 -8.10 14.83
C HIS A 158 6.54 -8.99 14.17
N GLN A 159 7.83 -8.78 14.48
CA GLN A 159 8.92 -9.66 14.05
C GLN A 159 8.81 -11.04 14.69
N ARG A 160 8.58 -11.11 16.01
CA ARG A 160 8.38 -12.37 16.74
C ARG A 160 7.21 -13.19 16.18
N THR A 161 6.06 -12.56 15.91
CA THR A 161 4.92 -13.27 15.31
C THR A 161 5.26 -13.84 13.93
N LYS A 162 6.04 -13.13 13.11
CA LYS A 162 6.49 -13.67 11.80
C LYS A 162 7.44 -14.84 11.96
N GLU A 163 8.35 -14.80 12.93
CA GLU A 163 9.27 -15.90 13.21
C GLU A 163 8.53 -17.13 13.73
N GLU A 164 7.56 -16.95 14.63
CA GLU A 164 6.68 -18.03 15.12
C GLU A 164 5.83 -18.63 14.00
N GLU A 165 5.24 -17.81 13.12
CA GLU A 165 4.50 -18.27 11.93
C GLU A 165 5.39 -19.07 10.97
N LEU A 166 6.66 -18.68 10.81
CA LEU A 166 7.62 -19.37 9.93
C LEU A 166 8.02 -20.73 10.53
N MET A 167 8.25 -20.80 11.84
CA MET A 167 8.54 -22.05 12.54
C MET A 167 7.39 -23.06 12.48
N LEU A 168 6.14 -22.60 12.46
CA LEU A 168 4.95 -23.46 12.37
C LEU A 168 4.69 -24.00 10.96
N LEU A 169 5.27 -23.41 9.92
CA LEU A 169 5.13 -23.84 8.53
C LEU A 169 6.23 -24.83 8.08
N ASP A 170 7.30 -24.96 8.87
CA ASP A 170 8.42 -25.88 8.65
C ASP A 170 8.25 -27.24 9.38
N ILE A 171 7.06 -27.54 9.91
CA ILE A 171 6.65 -28.83 10.53
C ILE A 171 5.59 -29.52 9.66
#